data_AF-A0A9D5B5J1-F1
#
_entry.id   AF-A0A9D5B5J1-F1
#
_cell.length_a   1.000
_cell.length_b   1.000
_cell.length_c   1.000
_cell.angle_alpha   90.00
_cell.angle_beta   90.00
_cell.angle_gamma   90.00
#
_symmetry.space_group_name_H-M   'P 1'
#
loop_
_entity.id
_entity.type
_entity.pdbx_description
1 polymer ?
#
loop_
_entity_poly.entity_id
_entity_poly.type
_entity_poly.pdbx_seq_one_letter_code
_entity_poly.pdbx_strand_id
1 'polypeptide(L)'
;MARFDFENPIFQAEEEDDEDCELPEELARLLKQEERVIQPHQEFVEVINLGTEDAKREIKIGAALEDNVKKGLIELLQEYIDIFAWSYQDMPGLDTDIVVHRLPLKEGCPPVKQKLRRTRPEMAVKIKEEVQKQLDA
;
A
#
# COMPACT_ATOMS: atom_id res chain seq x y z
N MET A 1 -34.33 -0.63 -26.67
CA MET A 1 -32.86 -0.76 -26.81
C MET A 1 -32.37 0.49 -27.54
N ALA A 2 -31.82 1.46 -26.81
CA ALA A 2 -31.24 2.65 -27.41
C ALA A 2 -29.90 2.28 -28.05
N ARG A 3 -29.68 2.73 -29.29
CA ARG A 3 -28.48 2.45 -30.08
C ARG A 3 -27.55 3.63 -29.92
N PHE A 4 -26.49 3.48 -29.13
CA PHE A 4 -25.48 4.53 -28.98
C PHE A 4 -24.48 4.44 -30.12
N ASP A 5 -24.27 5.59 -30.76
CA ASP A 5 -23.32 5.78 -31.84
C ASP A 5 -21.97 6.21 -31.27
N PHE A 6 -20.92 5.44 -31.58
CA PHE A 6 -19.56 5.62 -31.06
C PHE A 6 -18.67 6.44 -32.00
N GLU A 7 -19.19 6.88 -33.15
CA GLU A 7 -18.39 7.59 -34.15
C GLU A 7 -18.25 9.09 -33.87
N ASN A 8 -18.94 9.63 -32.86
CA ASN A 8 -18.80 11.04 -32.49
C ASN A 8 -17.85 11.22 -31.28
N PRO A 9 -16.59 11.64 -31.49
CA PRO A 9 -15.68 11.93 -30.38
C PRO A 9 -16.20 13.12 -29.56
N ILE A 10 -16.12 13.01 -28.24
CA ILE A 10 -16.66 13.95 -27.22
C ILE A 10 -16.32 15.42 -27.52
N PHE A 11 -15.20 15.68 -28.21
CA PHE A 11 -14.74 17.02 -28.57
C PHE A 11 -15.59 17.76 -29.62
N GLN A 12 -16.59 17.12 -30.22
CA GLN A 12 -17.45 17.67 -31.27
C GLN A 12 -18.94 17.70 -30.89
N ALA A 13 -19.29 17.48 -29.62
CA ALA A 13 -20.63 17.81 -29.14
C ALA A 13 -20.78 19.34 -29.18
N GLU A 14 -21.76 19.85 -29.92
CA GLU A 14 -22.18 21.24 -29.79
C GLU A 14 -22.60 21.45 -28.33
N GLU A 15 -22.14 22.54 -27.71
CA GLU A 15 -22.58 22.96 -26.37
C GLU A 15 -24.06 23.32 -26.48
N GLU A 16 -24.94 22.32 -26.38
CA GLU A 16 -26.36 22.54 -26.12
C GLU A 16 -26.48 23.18 -24.74
N ASP A 17 -27.25 24.29 -24.72
CA ASP A 17 -27.48 25.20 -23.60
C ASP A 17 -27.55 24.51 -22.23
N ASP A 18 -27.14 25.23 -21.18
CA ASP A 18 -27.28 24.89 -19.76
C ASP A 18 -28.76 24.71 -19.33
N GLU A 19 -29.52 23.82 -19.98
CA GLU A 19 -30.78 23.31 -19.48
C GLU A 19 -30.45 22.36 -18.34
N ASP A 20 -30.90 22.73 -17.14
CA ASP A 20 -30.79 21.96 -15.90
C ASP A 20 -31.09 20.47 -16.14
N CYS A 21 -30.04 19.70 -16.45
CA CYS A 21 -30.15 18.26 -16.66
C CYS A 21 -30.40 17.61 -15.30
N GLU A 22 -31.67 17.54 -14.89
CA GLU A 22 -32.08 16.77 -13.73
C GLU A 22 -31.68 15.31 -13.96
N LEU A 23 -30.70 14.85 -13.18
CA LEU A 23 -30.26 13.46 -13.20
C LEU A 23 -31.48 12.54 -13.05
N PRO A 24 -31.71 11.59 -13.98
CA PRO A 24 -32.81 10.65 -13.85
C PRO A 24 -32.79 9.97 -12.47
N GLU A 25 -33.96 9.89 -11.83
CA GLU A 25 -34.06 9.46 -10.43
C GLU A 25 -33.43 8.08 -10.17
N GLU A 26 -33.42 7.22 -11.18
CA GLU A 26 -32.76 5.91 -11.15
C GLU A 26 -31.22 6.04 -11.02
N LEU A 27 -30.60 6.95 -11.78
CA LEU A 27 -29.15 7.21 -11.69
C LEU A 27 -28.78 7.91 -10.37
N ALA A 28 -29.63 8.82 -9.90
CA ALA A 28 -29.43 9.46 -8.58
C ALA A 28 -29.47 8.43 -7.44
N ARG A 29 -30.37 7.44 -7.53
CA ARG A 29 -30.46 6.32 -6.57
C ARG A 29 -29.23 5.40 -6.63
N LEU A 30 -28.74 5.09 -7.83
CA LEU A 30 -27.54 4.27 -8.02
C LEU A 30 -26.28 4.95 -7.46
N LEU A 31 -26.08 6.24 -7.74
CA LEU A 31 -24.97 7.02 -7.20
C LEU A 31 -25.02 7.07 -5.67
N LYS A 32 -26.20 7.29 -5.09
CA LYS A 32 -26.40 7.29 -3.62
C LYS A 32 -26.14 5.93 -2.98
N GLN A 33 -26.35 4.84 -3.72
CA GLN A 33 -26.06 3.47 -3.28
C GLN A 33 -24.58 3.12 -3.43
N GLU A 34 -23.91 3.64 -4.45
CA GLU A 34 -22.46 3.53 -4.66
C GLU A 34 -21.67 4.42 -3.67
N GLU A 35 -22.28 5.52 -3.21
CA GLU A 35 -21.79 6.39 -2.13
C GLU A 35 -21.76 5.73 -0.75
N ARG A 36 -22.13 4.44 -0.64
CA ARG A 36 -21.90 3.65 0.57
C ARG A 36 -20.39 3.47 0.75
N VAL A 37 -19.77 4.49 1.34
CA VAL A 37 -18.37 4.53 1.73
C VAL A 37 -18.11 3.29 2.58
N ILE A 38 -17.26 2.40 2.07
CA ILE A 38 -16.70 1.31 2.88
C ILE A 38 -15.84 2.00 3.93
N GLN A 39 -16.38 2.13 5.14
CA GLN A 39 -15.60 2.64 6.25
C GLN A 39 -14.59 1.56 6.66
N PRO A 40 -13.30 1.91 6.85
CA PRO A 40 -12.34 0.99 7.41
C PRO A 40 -12.87 0.45 8.74
N HIS A 41 -12.84 -0.87 8.92
CA HIS A 41 -13.17 -1.45 10.22
C HIS A 41 -12.13 -0.96 11.24
N GLN A 42 -12.61 -0.24 12.26
CA GLN A 42 -11.73 0.35 13.27
C GLN A 42 -11.75 -0.54 14.51
N GLU A 43 -10.77 -1.44 14.60
CA GLU A 43 -10.56 -2.27 15.79
C GLU A 43 -9.78 -1.49 16.84
N PHE A 44 -10.23 -1.58 18.09
CA PHE A 44 -9.46 -1.07 19.22
C PHE A 44 -8.24 -1.96 19.43
N VAL A 45 -7.06 -1.36 19.50
CA VAL A 45 -5.79 -2.06 19.66
C VAL A 45 -5.00 -1.49 20.82
N GLU A 46 -4.22 -2.34 21.48
CA GLU A 46 -3.29 -2.00 22.53
C GLU A 46 -1.86 -2.23 22.06
N VAL A 47 -0.94 -1.33 22.46
CA VAL A 47 0.48 -1.43 22.15
C VAL A 47 1.20 -2.18 23.27
N ILE A 48 1.97 -3.19 22.89
CA ILE A 48 2.78 -4.00 23.80
C ILE A 48 4.23 -3.96 23.36
N ASN A 49 5.14 -3.73 24.31
CA ASN A 49 6.57 -3.83 24.07
C ASN A 49 7.04 -5.25 24.43
N LEU A 50 7.58 -5.97 23.45
CA LEU A 50 8.19 -7.30 23.65
C LEU A 50 9.67 -7.22 24.01
N GLY A 51 10.30 -6.06 23.80
CA GLY A 51 11.72 -5.82 24.03
C GLY A 51 12.01 -5.20 25.40
N THR A 52 13.20 -4.60 25.52
CA THR A 52 13.61 -3.87 26.73
C THR A 52 13.23 -2.39 26.64
N GLU A 53 13.48 -1.61 27.70
CA GLU A 53 13.29 -0.15 27.66
C GLU A 53 14.22 0.54 26.66
N ASP A 54 15.45 0.02 26.52
CA ASP A 54 16.48 0.55 25.61
C ASP A 54 16.27 0.12 24.15
N ALA A 55 15.71 -1.08 23.93
CA ALA A 55 15.45 -1.65 22.60
C ALA A 55 13.98 -2.04 22.48
N LYS A 56 13.12 -1.04 22.31
CA LYS A 56 11.67 -1.21 22.20
C LYS A 56 11.28 -1.99 20.95
N ARG A 57 10.44 -3.00 21.13
CA ARG A 57 9.88 -3.87 20.08
C ARG A 57 8.37 -3.85 20.22
N GLU A 58 7.75 -2.82 19.67
CA GLU A 58 6.33 -2.53 19.86
C GLU A 58 5.47 -3.28 18.83
N ILE A 59 4.44 -3.96 19.33
CA ILE A 59 3.41 -4.64 18.54
C ILE A 59 2.02 -4.17 18.98
N LYS A 60 1.03 -4.34 18.10
CA LYS A 60 -0.37 -4.00 18.38
C LYS A 60 -1.19 -5.28 18.45
N ILE A 61 -1.93 -5.47 19.54
CA ILE A 61 -2.88 -6.57 19.70
C ILE A 61 -4.29 -6.02 19.92
N GLY A 62 -5.33 -6.82 19.63
CA GLY A 62 -6.72 -6.40 19.85
C GLY A 62 -7.01 -6.08 21.32
N ALA A 63 -7.56 -4.91 21.59
CA ALA A 63 -7.94 -4.47 22.94
C ALA A 63 -9.15 -5.24 23.50
N ALA A 64 -9.97 -5.82 22.61
CA ALA A 64 -11.17 -6.59 22.97
C ALA A 64 -10.87 -8.06 23.31
N LEU A 65 -9.59 -8.47 23.37
CA LEU A 65 -9.21 -9.83 23.72
C LEU A 65 -9.48 -10.12 25.20
N GLU A 66 -9.98 -11.32 25.50
CA GLU A 66 -10.10 -11.79 26.88
C GLU A 66 -8.72 -11.86 27.56
N ASP A 67 -8.66 -11.52 28.85
CA ASP A 67 -7.39 -11.43 29.60
C ASP A 67 -6.56 -12.73 29.57
N ASN A 68 -7.21 -13.89 29.58
CA ASN A 68 -6.52 -15.18 29.51
C ASN A 68 -5.89 -15.42 28.14
N VAL A 69 -6.62 -15.10 27.06
CA VAL A 69 -6.12 -15.21 25.69
C VAL A 69 -5.01 -14.21 25.44
N LYS A 70 -5.19 -12.98 25.92
CA LYS A 70 -4.21 -11.90 25.82
C LYS A 70 -2.87 -12.29 26.46
N LYS A 71 -2.89 -12.84 27.68
CA LYS A 71 -1.67 -13.31 28.35
C LYS A 71 -0.95 -14.40 27.57
N GLY A 72 -1.68 -15.44 27.14
CA GLY A 72 -1.09 -16.52 26.34
C GLY A 72 -0.52 -16.03 25.00
N LEU A 73 -1.19 -15.07 24.36
CA LEU A 73 -0.69 -14.45 23.13
C LEU A 73 0.61 -13.66 23.37
N ILE A 74 0.68 -12.89 24.46
CA ILE A 74 1.90 -12.14 24.82
C ILE A 74 3.06 -13.09 25.10
N GLU A 75 2.83 -14.15 25.86
CA GLU A 75 3.85 -15.19 26.16
C GLU A 75 4.36 -15.83 24.86
N LEU A 76 3.45 -16.19 23.95
CA LEU A 76 3.81 -16.74 22.64
C LEU A 76 4.66 -15.75 21.81
N LEU A 77 4.25 -14.49 21.77
CA LEU A 77 4.97 -13.47 20.99
C LEU A 77 6.34 -13.14 21.60
N GLN A 78 6.50 -13.28 22.91
CA GLN A 78 7.80 -13.17 23.58
C GLN A 78 8.70 -14.37 23.28
N GLU A 79 8.15 -15.59 23.22
CA GLU A 79 8.90 -16.81 22.86
C GLU A 79 9.45 -16.72 21.42
N TYR A 80 8.65 -16.18 20.49
CA TYR A 80 9.01 -16.05 19.07
C TYR A 80 9.42 -14.62 18.68
N ILE A 81 10.06 -13.90 19.59
CA ILE A 81 10.46 -12.51 19.35
C ILE A 81 11.48 -12.38 18.20
N ASP A 82 12.23 -13.44 17.91
CA ASP A 82 13.26 -13.53 16.86
C ASP A 82 12.71 -13.83 15.47
N ILE A 83 11.44 -14.25 15.34
CA ILE A 83 10.78 -14.47 14.04
C ILE A 83 10.46 -13.14 13.34
N PHE A 84 10.28 -12.07 14.10
CA PHE A 84 9.93 -10.76 13.55
C PHE A 84 11.17 -9.96 13.12
N ALA A 85 11.02 -9.22 12.02
CA ALA A 85 11.99 -8.24 11.59
C ALA A 85 11.77 -6.91 12.32
N TRP A 86 12.65 -6.58 13.27
CA TRP A 86 12.61 -5.30 14.00
C TRP A 86 13.38 -4.21 13.28
N SER A 87 14.36 -4.62 12.47
CA SER A 87 15.17 -3.80 11.59
C SER A 87 15.32 -4.48 10.24
N TYR A 88 15.87 -3.75 9.26
CA TYR A 88 16.18 -4.35 7.95
C TYR A 88 17.27 -5.42 8.05
N GLN A 89 18.18 -5.32 9.02
CA GLN A 89 19.24 -6.29 9.27
C GLN A 89 18.69 -7.66 9.70
N ASP A 90 17.52 -7.68 10.34
CA ASP A 90 16.84 -8.90 10.80
C ASP A 90 16.15 -9.66 9.65
N MET A 91 16.15 -9.12 8.43
CA MET A 91 15.71 -9.82 7.23
C MET A 91 16.91 -10.21 6.37
N PRO A 92 17.77 -11.16 6.81
CA PRO A 92 18.76 -11.73 5.92
C PRO A 92 17.98 -12.36 4.77
N GLY A 93 18.17 -11.82 3.56
CA GLY A 93 17.57 -12.38 2.37
C GLY A 93 17.91 -13.87 2.22
N LEU A 94 17.18 -14.56 1.35
CA LEU A 94 17.59 -15.91 0.98
C LEU A 94 18.98 -15.86 0.37
N ASP A 95 19.80 -16.85 0.73
CA ASP A 95 21.11 -17.01 0.11
C ASP A 95 20.95 -17.11 -1.41
N THR A 96 21.67 -16.24 -2.12
CA THR A 96 21.65 -16.17 -3.58
C THR A 96 22.15 -17.45 -4.22
N ASP A 97 22.92 -18.28 -3.50
CA ASP A 97 23.32 -19.59 -3.97
C ASP A 97 22.17 -20.61 -3.91
N ILE A 98 21.19 -20.39 -3.02
CA ILE A 98 20.02 -21.27 -2.84
C ILE A 98 18.90 -20.89 -3.81
N VAL A 99 18.50 -19.61 -3.86
CA VAL A 99 17.44 -19.13 -4.76
C VAL A 99 17.79 -17.75 -5.32
N VAL A 100 17.90 -17.67 -6.65
CA VAL A 100 17.96 -16.39 -7.39
C VAL A 100 16.87 -16.37 -8.45
N HIS A 101 16.09 -15.30 -8.44
CA HIS A 101 15.20 -15.01 -9.55
C HIS A 101 16.00 -14.52 -10.75
N ARG A 102 15.94 -15.24 -11.87
CA ARG A 102 16.54 -14.83 -13.13
C ARG A 102 15.46 -14.24 -14.03
N LEU A 103 15.63 -12.97 -14.41
CA LEU A 103 14.82 -12.34 -15.44
C LEU A 103 15.38 -12.75 -16.81
N PRO A 104 14.68 -13.59 -17.60
CA PRO A 104 15.16 -13.98 -18.92
C PRO A 104 15.16 -12.76 -19.85
N LEU A 105 16.30 -12.48 -20.46
CA LEU A 105 16.46 -11.43 -21.45
C LEU A 105 16.51 -12.03 -22.85
N LYS A 106 16.00 -11.30 -23.83
CA LYS A 106 16.14 -11.68 -25.24
C LYS A 106 17.61 -11.59 -25.64
N GLU A 107 18.13 -12.65 -26.26
CA GLU A 107 19.51 -12.68 -26.75
C GLU A 107 19.79 -11.56 -27.74
N GLY A 108 20.96 -10.93 -27.63
CA GLY A 108 21.38 -9.83 -28.50
C GLY A 108 20.79 -8.46 -28.16
N CYS A 109 19.96 -8.31 -27.13
CA CYS A 109 19.48 -7.01 -26.69
C CYS A 109 20.56 -6.23 -25.92
N PRO A 110 20.96 -5.02 -26.36
CA PRO A 110 21.95 -4.20 -25.65
C PRO A 110 21.33 -3.53 -24.40
N PRO A 111 22.14 -3.26 -23.36
CA PRO A 111 21.68 -2.51 -22.19
C PRO A 111 21.33 -1.07 -22.56
N VAL A 112 20.21 -0.57 -22.03
CA VAL A 112 19.72 0.80 -22.28
C VAL A 112 19.79 1.63 -21.00
N LYS A 113 20.60 2.69 -21.01
CA LYS A 113 20.64 3.67 -19.91
C LYS A 113 19.62 4.78 -20.16
N GLN A 114 18.54 4.80 -19.38
CA GLN A 114 17.56 5.88 -19.45
C GLN A 114 18.08 7.17 -18.80
N LYS A 115 17.71 8.33 -19.37
CA LYS A 115 18.05 9.64 -18.81
C LYS A 115 17.25 9.89 -17.54
N LEU A 116 17.93 10.35 -16.49
CA LEU A 116 17.28 10.71 -15.23
C LEU A 116 16.24 11.82 -15.48
N ARG A 117 15.03 11.64 -14.93
CA ARG A 117 13.97 12.64 -15.00
C ARG A 117 14.18 13.69 -13.91
N ARG A 118 13.73 14.93 -14.16
CA ARG A 118 13.77 16.00 -13.14
C ARG A 118 12.80 15.65 -12.00
N THR A 119 13.34 15.60 -10.80
CA THR A 119 12.57 15.44 -9.56
C THR A 119 12.45 16.79 -8.86
N ARG A 120 11.34 17.04 -8.15
CA ARG A 120 11.20 18.25 -7.33
C ARG A 120 12.23 18.24 -6.19
N PRO A 121 12.85 19.37 -5.82
CA PRO A 121 13.90 19.40 -4.79
C PRO A 121 13.47 18.80 -3.44
N GLU A 122 12.25 19.09 -2.99
CA GLU A 122 11.70 18.53 -1.74
C GLU A 122 11.60 17.00 -1.75
N MET A 123 11.26 16.41 -2.91
CA MET A 123 11.20 14.97 -3.08
C MET A 123 12.58 14.34 -3.17
N ALA A 124 13.56 15.04 -3.75
CA ALA A 124 14.92 14.54 -3.86
C ALA A 124 15.58 14.31 -2.49
N VAL A 125 15.28 15.17 -1.51
CA VAL A 125 15.75 14.99 -0.12
C VAL A 125 15.19 13.71 0.48
N LYS A 126 13.86 13.51 0.39
CA LYS A 126 13.20 12.30 0.90
C LYS A 126 13.69 11.02 0.22
N ILE A 127 13.90 11.06 -1.10
CA ILE A 127 14.46 9.92 -1.85
C ILE A 127 15.86 9.59 -1.35
N LYS A 128 16.70 10.61 -1.12
CA LYS A 128 18.05 10.41 -0.62
C LYS A 128 18.05 9.77 0.76
N GLU A 129 17.19 10.24 1.67
CA GLU A 129 17.04 9.66 3.02
C GLU A 129 16.61 8.20 2.96
N GLU A 130 15.60 7.87 2.15
CA GLU A 130 15.11 6.49 2.03
C GLU A 130 16.14 5.57 1.34
N VAL A 131 16.84 6.05 0.30
CA VAL A 131 17.92 5.26 -0.33
C VAL A 131 19.06 5.01 0.64
N GLN A 132 19.46 6.01 1.43
CA GLN A 132 20.51 5.83 2.43
C GLN A 132 20.10 4.79 3.48
N LYS A 133 18.86 4.87 3.96
CA LYS A 133 18.27 3.88 4.87
C LYS A 133 18.28 2.46 4.29
N GLN A 134 18.08 2.29 2.98
CA GLN A 134 18.16 0.98 2.32
C GLN A 134 19.59 0.48 2.10
N LEU A 135 20.58 1.37 2.07
CA LEU A 135 22.00 1.01 1.89
C LEU A 135 22.69 0.68 3.22
N ASP A 136 22.29 1.35 4.31
CA ASP A 136 22.80 1.11 5.66
C ASP A 136 22.09 -0.08 6.37
N ALA A 137 21.02 -0.59 5.75
CA ALA A 137 20.29 -1.79 6.13
C ALA A 137 21.12 -3.05 5.90
#